data_AF-X1B3L7-F1
#
_entry.id   AF-X1B3L7-F1
#
_cell.length_a   1.000
_cell.length_b   1.000
_cell.length_c   1.000
_cell.angle_alpha   90.00
_cell.angle_beta   90.00
_cell.angle_gamma   90.00
#
_symmetry.space_group_name_H-M   'P 1'
#
loop_
_entity.id
_entity.type
_entity.pdbx_description
1 polymer ?
#
loop_
_entity_poly.entity_id
_entity_poly.type
_entity_poly.pdbx_seq_one_letter_code
_entity_poly.pdbx_strand_id
1 'polypeptide(L)'
;MKKCGRGIATIMFGFGYGEGFPDHSIASAEIEDRGKILIRTAAADVGEGVLTVVTQIAAEVLKVSPDVVEVVVSTSLFSPLIVNSMVNLFIYITSGLNLSLLMH
;
A
#
# COMPACT_ATOMS: atom_id res chain seq x y z
N MET A 1 11.63 21.01 44.90
CA MET A 1 12.42 20.01 44.15
C MET A 1 11.51 19.26 43.19
N LYS A 2 11.82 19.16 41.90
CA LYS A 2 11.04 18.35 40.95
C LYS A 2 11.45 16.88 41.08
N LYS A 3 10.48 15.96 41.12
CA LYS A 3 10.72 14.51 41.11
C LYS A 3 10.57 13.98 39.70
N CYS A 4 11.44 13.05 39.32
CA CYS A 4 11.42 12.36 38.03
C CYS A 4 11.00 10.91 38.24
N GLY A 5 10.13 10.38 37.38
CA GLY A 5 9.74 8.97 37.36
C GLY A 5 10.10 8.32 36.02
N ARG A 6 10.31 7.00 36.01
CA ARG A 6 10.47 6.19 34.80
C ARG A 6 9.36 5.13 34.78
N GLY A 7 8.79 4.90 33.59
CA GLY A 7 7.78 3.88 33.37
C GLY A 7 7.95 3.25 31.99
N ILE A 8 7.44 2.04 31.83
CA ILE A 8 7.40 1.30 30.57
C ILE A 8 5.93 1.05 30.24
N ALA A 9 5.55 1.22 28.98
CA ALA A 9 4.24 0.87 28.44
C ALA A 9 4.41 -0.12 27.29
N THR A 10 3.42 -0.99 27.13
CA THR A 10 3.31 -1.93 26.01
C THR A 10 1.90 -1.85 25.43
N ILE A 11 1.74 -2.20 24.16
CA ILE A 11 0.46 -2.21 23.45
C ILE A 11 0.38 -3.43 22.52
N MET A 12 -0.83 -3.96 22.39
CA MET A 12 -1.20 -4.84 21.28
C MET A 12 -2.40 -4.18 20.58
N PHE A 13 -2.30 -4.01 19.26
CA PHE A 13 -3.33 -3.36 18.45
C PHE A 13 -3.65 -4.25 17.25
N GLY A 14 -4.93 -4.59 17.09
CA GLY A 14 -5.40 -5.36 15.95
C GLY A 14 -5.50 -4.47 14.71
N PHE A 15 -5.17 -5.03 13.55
CA PHE A 15 -5.26 -4.35 12.26
C PHE A 15 -6.34 -4.99 11.37
N GLY A 16 -6.90 -4.20 10.45
CA GLY A 16 -7.93 -4.61 9.50
C GLY A 16 -9.30 -3.97 9.78
N TYR A 17 -10.23 -4.10 8.84
CA TYR A 17 -11.57 -3.50 8.92
C TYR A 17 -12.42 -4.02 10.12
N GLY A 18 -12.08 -5.18 10.69
CA GLY A 18 -12.79 -5.77 11.85
C GLY A 18 -14.10 -6.47 11.47
N GLU A 19 -14.76 -7.09 12.45
CA GLU A 19 -16.12 -7.68 12.34
C GLU A 19 -16.32 -8.73 11.22
N GLY A 20 -15.23 -9.32 10.70
CA GLY A 20 -15.29 -10.33 9.63
C GLY A 20 -15.65 -9.79 8.25
N PHE A 21 -15.63 -8.46 8.05
CA PHE A 21 -15.84 -7.90 6.72
C PHE A 21 -14.65 -8.20 5.80
N PRO A 22 -14.90 -8.39 4.49
CA PRO A 22 -13.82 -8.56 3.52
C PRO A 22 -12.95 -7.30 3.44
N ASP A 23 -11.70 -7.42 3.88
CA ASP A 23 -10.66 -6.41 3.73
C ASP A 23 -9.88 -6.71 2.45
N HIS A 24 -10.27 -6.06 1.35
CA HIS A 24 -9.71 -6.31 0.02
C HIS A 24 -9.18 -5.02 -0.59
N SER A 25 -8.02 -5.16 -1.26
CA SER A 25 -7.37 -4.09 -2.00
C SER A 25 -6.95 -4.58 -3.37
N ILE A 26 -7.04 -3.69 -4.35
CA ILE A 26 -6.64 -3.94 -5.72
C ILE A 26 -5.69 -2.83 -6.15
N ALA A 27 -4.60 -3.24 -6.80
CA ALA A 27 -3.67 -2.37 -7.50
C ALA A 27 -3.37 -2.98 -8.88
N SER A 28 -3.06 -2.14 -9.86
CA SER A 28 -2.63 -2.60 -11.18
C SER A 28 -1.19 -2.16 -11.47
N ALA A 29 -0.50 -2.94 -12.28
CA ALA A 29 0.83 -2.62 -12.80
C ALA A 29 0.80 -2.63 -14.33
N GLU A 30 1.40 -1.61 -14.92
CA GLU A 30 1.57 -1.46 -16.36
C GLU A 30 3.03 -1.17 -16.66
N ILE A 31 3.56 -1.75 -17.73
CA ILE A 31 4.90 -1.41 -18.23
C ILE A 31 4.71 -0.30 -19.25
N GLU A 32 5.27 0.87 -18.97
CA GLU A 32 5.25 2.00 -19.89
C GLU A 32 6.44 1.96 -20.86
N ASP A 33 6.39 2.83 -21.86
CA ASP A 33 7.49 3.05 -22.78
C ASP A 33 8.81 3.27 -22.03
N ARG A 34 9.88 2.64 -22.52
CA ARG A 34 11.25 2.69 -21.96
C ARG A 34 11.42 1.92 -20.64
N GLY A 35 10.49 1.03 -20.27
CA GLY A 35 10.68 0.06 -19.18
C GLY A 35 10.41 0.63 -17.79
N LYS A 36 9.72 1.76 -17.70
CA LYS A 36 9.12 2.22 -16.45
C LYS A 36 7.94 1.33 -16.09
N ILE A 37 7.67 1.20 -14.79
CA ILE A 37 6.54 0.45 -14.27
C ILE A 37 5.62 1.41 -13.55
N LEU A 38 4.40 1.54 -14.06
CA LEU A 38 3.35 2.36 -13.47
C LEU A 38 2.45 1.50 -12.60
N ILE A 39 2.41 1.80 -11.30
CA ILE A 39 1.52 1.19 -10.32
C ILE A 39 0.36 2.14 -10.04
N ARG A 40 -0.87 1.65 -10.21
CA ARG A 40 -2.08 2.40 -9.84
C ARG A 40 -2.72 1.81 -8.60
N THR A 41 -3.02 2.67 -7.63
CA THR A 41 -3.65 2.29 -6.36
C THR A 41 -4.74 3.29 -5.98
N ALA A 42 -5.74 2.83 -5.22
CA ALA A 42 -6.74 3.68 -4.58
C ALA A 42 -6.33 4.12 -3.16
N ALA A 43 -5.14 3.71 -2.69
CA ALA A 43 -4.66 4.04 -1.37
C ALA A 43 -4.26 5.53 -1.29
N ALA A 44 -5.00 6.30 -0.51
CA ALA A 44 -4.69 7.70 -0.25
C ALA A 44 -3.49 7.81 0.68
N ASP A 45 -2.66 8.81 0.42
CA ASP A 45 -1.53 9.17 1.25
C ASP A 45 -1.70 10.61 1.75
N VAL A 46 -1.74 10.75 3.06
CA VAL A 46 -1.89 12.04 3.75
C VAL A 46 -0.64 12.42 4.56
N GLY A 47 0.47 11.72 4.32
CA GLY A 47 1.74 11.93 5.03
C GLY A 47 2.26 10.70 5.79
N GLU A 48 1.51 9.60 5.77
CA GLU A 48 1.92 8.32 6.40
C GLU A 48 2.94 7.54 5.53
N GLY A 49 3.13 7.95 4.26
CA GLY A 49 4.14 7.37 3.38
C GLY A 49 3.69 6.09 2.66
N VAL A 50 2.38 5.94 2.45
CA VAL A 50 1.79 4.80 1.74
C VAL A 50 2.40 4.63 0.35
N LEU A 51 2.56 5.72 -0.41
CA LEU A 51 3.08 5.62 -1.79
C LEU A 51 4.53 5.12 -1.80
N THR A 52 5.33 5.55 -0.81
CA THR A 52 6.73 5.12 -0.69
C THR A 52 6.83 3.62 -0.45
N VAL A 53 5.97 3.07 0.43
CA VAL A 53 5.99 1.63 0.71
C VAL A 53 5.45 0.82 -0.47
N VAL A 54 4.43 1.31 -1.18
CA VAL A 54 3.96 0.67 -2.42
C VAL A 54 5.08 0.60 -3.47
N THR A 55 5.85 1.69 -3.65
CA THR A 55 7.04 1.69 -4.54
C THR A 55 8.04 0.61 -4.13
N GLN A 56 8.37 0.51 -2.85
CA GLN A 56 9.34 -0.47 -2.34
C GLN A 56 8.84 -1.92 -2.50
N ILE A 57 7.57 -2.18 -2.23
CA ILE A 57 6.94 -3.50 -2.43
C ILE A 57 6.98 -3.87 -3.92
N ALA A 58 6.55 -2.98 -4.80
CA ALA A 58 6.55 -3.25 -6.24
C ALA A 58 7.96 -3.51 -6.78
N ALA A 59 8.95 -2.72 -6.37
CA ALA A 59 10.34 -2.91 -6.75
C ALA A 59 10.89 -4.27 -6.28
N GLU A 60 10.61 -4.66 -5.03
CA GLU A 60 11.05 -5.93 -4.44
C GLU A 60 10.40 -7.15 -5.12
N VAL A 61 9.09 -7.07 -5.41
CA VAL A 61 8.33 -8.14 -6.07
C VAL A 61 8.77 -8.30 -7.52
N LEU A 62 8.96 -7.19 -8.24
CA LEU A 62 9.34 -7.18 -9.65
C LEU A 62 10.86 -7.29 -9.89
N LYS A 63 11.67 -7.27 -8.81
CA LYS A 63 13.14 -7.33 -8.86
C LYS A 63 13.76 -6.23 -9.73
N VAL A 64 13.26 -5.02 -9.58
CA VAL A 64 13.72 -3.81 -10.28
C VAL A 64 14.19 -2.74 -9.29
N SER A 65 14.85 -1.70 -9.80
CA SER A 65 15.17 -0.53 -8.97
C SER A 65 13.89 0.24 -8.60
N PRO A 66 13.74 0.78 -7.38
CA PRO A 66 12.62 1.67 -7.04
C PRO A 66 12.49 2.88 -7.98
N ASP A 67 13.61 3.34 -8.55
CA ASP A 67 13.68 4.50 -9.43
C ASP A 67 12.92 4.33 -10.76
N VAL A 68 12.63 3.07 -11.15
CA VAL A 68 11.84 2.78 -12.36
C VAL A 68 10.35 2.56 -12.06
N VAL A 69 9.95 2.65 -10.79
CA VAL A 69 8.57 2.44 -10.34
C VAL A 69 7.92 3.79 -10.06
N GLU A 70 6.81 4.06 -10.73
CA GLU A 70 5.98 5.24 -10.52
C GLU A 70 4.64 4.82 -9.92
N VAL A 71 4.23 5.45 -8.81
CA VAL A 71 2.97 5.12 -8.13
C VAL A 71 2.01 6.29 -8.25
N VAL A 72 0.83 6.04 -8.79
CA VAL A 72 -0.22 7.04 -8.97
C VAL A 72 -1.48 6.63 -8.22
N VAL A 73 -2.03 7.59 -7.46
CA VAL A 73 -3.36 7.46 -6.87
C VAL A 73 -4.40 7.73 -7.95
N SER A 74 -5.20 6.72 -8.29
CA SER A 74 -6.26 6.85 -9.30
C SER A 74 -7.60 6.39 -8.74
N THR A 75 -8.62 7.23 -8.93
CA THR A 75 -10.02 6.95 -8.56
C THR A 75 -10.89 6.65 -9.76
N SER A 76 -10.31 6.22 -10.89
CA SER A 76 -11.06 5.93 -12.12
C SER A 76 -11.96 4.69 -12.00
N LEU A 77 -13.07 4.66 -12.75
CA LEU A 77 -14.06 3.57 -12.86
C LEU A 77 -13.48 2.15 -13.14
N PHE A 78 -12.21 2.04 -13.51
CA PHE A 78 -11.52 0.78 -13.84
C PHE A 78 -10.85 0.08 -12.64
N SER A 79 -10.92 0.67 -11.44
CA SER A 79 -10.52 0.01 -10.20
C SER A 79 -11.77 -0.52 -9.50
N PRO A 80 -12.14 -1.81 -9.62
CA PRO A 80 -13.23 -2.34 -8.82
C PRO A 80 -12.74 -2.38 -7.36
N LEU A 81 -13.59 -1.90 -6.45
CA LEU A 81 -13.41 -1.85 -5.00
C LEU A 81 -12.42 -0.82 -4.42
N ILE A 82 -13.03 0.22 -3.83
CA ILE A 82 -12.49 0.98 -2.70
C ILE A 82 -12.96 0.30 -1.42
N VAL A 83 -12.05 -0.12 -0.56
CA VAL A 83 -12.32 -0.23 0.88
C VAL A 83 -11.23 0.55 1.63
N ASN A 84 -11.64 1.73 2.10
CA ASN A 84 -11.00 2.67 3.03
C ASN A 84 -9.46 2.85 3.05
N SER A 85 -9.07 4.09 2.75
CA SER A 85 -7.77 4.65 3.11
C SER A 85 -7.77 5.06 4.58
N MET A 86 -7.39 4.17 5.49
CA MET A 86 -6.71 4.53 6.74
C MET A 86 -5.90 3.33 7.23
N VAL A 87 -4.58 3.41 7.05
CA VAL A 87 -3.51 2.74 7.85
C VAL A 87 -3.47 1.19 7.87
N ASN A 88 -4.57 0.48 7.58
CA ASN A 88 -4.71 -0.97 7.71
C ASN A 88 -4.27 -1.78 6.47
N LEU A 89 -3.95 -1.10 5.37
CA LEU A 89 -3.68 -1.71 4.06
C LEU A 89 -2.21 -2.11 3.83
N PHE A 90 -1.33 -1.85 4.81
CA PHE A 90 0.10 -2.07 4.68
C PHE A 90 0.52 -3.56 4.65
N ILE A 91 -0.31 -4.47 5.19
CA ILE A 91 0.03 -5.90 5.32
C ILE A 91 -0.80 -6.78 4.37
N TYR A 92 -2.01 -6.36 4.00
CA TYR A 92 -2.86 -7.15 3.11
C TYR A 92 -2.48 -7.02 1.63
N ILE A 93 -1.92 -5.88 1.22
CA ILE A 93 -1.24 -5.73 -0.08
C ILE A 93 -0.11 -6.78 -0.17
N THR A 94 0.59 -7.09 0.92
CA THR A 94 1.66 -8.11 0.93
C THR A 94 1.16 -9.56 0.87
N SER A 95 -0.04 -9.84 1.40
CA SER A 95 -0.61 -11.21 1.43
C SER A 95 -1.59 -11.52 0.28
N GLY A 96 -2.04 -10.50 -0.46
CA GLY A 96 -3.10 -10.64 -1.47
C GLY A 96 -2.90 -9.89 -2.78
N LEU A 97 -1.72 -9.29 -3.07
CA LEU A 97 -1.47 -8.68 -4.38
C LEU A 97 -1.52 -9.74 -5.49
N ASN A 98 -2.67 -9.88 -6.13
CA ASN A 98 -2.75 -10.46 -7.47
C ASN A 98 -2.36 -9.36 -8.46
N LEU A 99 -1.07 -9.31 -8.81
CA LEU A 99 -0.61 -8.45 -9.87
C LEU A 99 -1.06 -9.06 -11.21
N SER A 100 -2.24 -8.67 -11.71
CA SER A 100 -2.63 -9.03 -13.08
C SER A 100 -1.87 -8.13 -14.05
N LEU A 101 -0.82 -8.67 -14.67
CA LEU A 101 -0.05 -8.00 -15.70
C LEU A 101 -0.92 -7.92 -16.97
N LEU A 102 -1.46 -6.73 -17.27
CA LEU A 102 -2.18 -6.50 -18.52
C LEU A 102 -1.14 -6.06 -19.56
N MET A 103 -0.68 -7.00 -20.39
CA MET A 103 0.10 -6.67 -21.59
C MET A 103 -0.88 -6.27 -22.69
N HIS A 104 -0.85 -4.99 -23.09
CA HIS A 104 -1.51 -4.49 -24.30
C HIS A 104 -0.54 -4.43 -25.47
#